data_AF-A0A0C3P7B6-F1
#
_entry.id   AF-A0A0C3P7B6-F1
#
_cell.length_a   1.000
_cell.length_b   1.000
_cell.length_c   1.000
_cell.angle_alpha   90.00
_cell.angle_beta   90.00
_cell.angle_gamma   90.00
#
_symmetry.space_group_name_H-M   'P 1'
#
loop_
_entity.id
_entity.type
_entity.pdbx_description
1 polymer ?
#
loop_
_entity_poly.entity_id
_entity_poly.type
_entity_poly.pdbx_seq_one_letter_code
_entity_poly.pdbx_strand_id
1 'polypeptide(L)' 'MTVQATDTCGTCAQPHRTPECNSTTRHCVNCKDDTHASTDRTCPEFIRKRNAMDDRTPENRMPYFPTAEEWT' A
#
# COMPACT_ATOMS: atom_id res chain seq x y z
N MET A 1 -26.42 -0.94 -10.50
CA MET A 1 -25.94 -0.47 -9.19
C MET A 1 -24.59 0.19 -9.42
N THR A 2 -24.55 1.52 -9.50
CA THR A 2 -23.30 2.27 -9.65
C THR A 2 -22.64 2.39 -8.29
N VAL A 3 -21.53 1.68 -8.07
CA VAL A 3 -20.68 1.89 -6.88
C VAL A 3 -20.03 3.25 -7.07
N GLN A 4 -20.48 4.26 -6.31
CA GLN A 4 -19.73 5.51 -6.18
C GLN A 4 -18.45 5.17 -5.42
N ALA A 5 -17.30 5.23 -6.09
CA ALA A 5 -16.00 5.02 -5.46
C ALA A 5 -15.67 6.25 -4.62
N THR A 6 -16.06 6.23 -3.35
CA THR A 6 -15.63 7.22 -2.37
C THR A 6 -14.16 6.99 -2.04
N ASP A 7 -13.33 8.02 -2.18
CA ASP A 7 -11.93 7.99 -1.77
C ASP A 7 -11.83 7.51 -0.30
N THR A 8 -10.88 6.64 -0.01
CA THR A 8 -10.62 6.13 1.34
C THR A 8 -9.23 6.58 1.79
N CYS A 9 -9.15 7.19 2.96
CA CYS A 9 -7.92 7.70 3.50
C CYS A 9 -6.95 6.57 3.87
N GLY A 10 -5.69 6.66 3.39
CA GLY A 10 -4.65 5.67 3.69
C GLY A 10 -4.13 5.71 5.13
N THR A 11 -4.47 6.76 5.90
CA THR A 11 -4.03 6.91 7.30
C THR A 11 -5.07 6.39 8.29
N CYS A 12 -6.33 6.80 8.14
CA CYS A 12 -7.39 6.55 9.13
C CYS A 12 -8.62 5.81 8.55
N ALA A 13 -8.56 5.38 7.28
CA ALA A 13 -9.61 4.60 6.61
C ALA A 13 -10.99 5.26 6.48
N GLN A 14 -11.10 6.57 6.74
CA GLN A 14 -12.34 7.33 6.59
C GLN A 14 -12.54 7.83 5.15
N PRO A 15 -13.78 8.20 4.75
CA PRO A 15 -14.11 8.59 3.39
C PRO A 15 -13.65 10.03 3.07
N HIS A 16 -12.35 10.19 2.83
CA HIS A 16 -11.71 11.41 2.35
C HIS A 16 -10.35 11.09 1.71
N ARG A 17 -9.74 12.07 1.03
CA ARG A 17 -8.40 11.89 0.47
C ARG A 17 -7.33 12.02 1.54
N THR A 18 -6.30 11.19 1.50
CA THR A 18 -5.20 11.21 2.48
C THR A 18 -4.60 12.60 2.76
N PRO A 19 -4.41 13.50 1.78
CA PRO A 19 -3.93 14.87 2.04
C PRO A 19 -4.86 15.74 2.91
N GLU A 20 -6.14 15.41 2.98
CA GLU A 20 -7.16 16.12 3.77
C GLU A 20 -7.32 15.52 5.18
N CYS A 21 -6.55 14.48 5.51
CA CYS A 21 -6.66 13.77 6.77
C CYS A 21 -6.16 14.60 7.95
N ASN A 22 -7.03 14.84 8.92
CA ASN A 22 -6.71 15.52 10.19
C ASN A 22 -6.76 14.58 11.42
N SER A 23 -6.99 13.28 11.21
CA SER A 23 -7.05 12.32 12.31
C SER A 23 -5.67 12.05 12.91
N THR A 24 -5.60 11.90 14.23
CA THR A 24 -4.43 11.38 14.95
C THR A 24 -4.44 9.85 15.05
N THR A 25 -5.59 9.22 14.77
CA THR A 25 -5.73 7.77 14.78
C THR A 25 -5.21 7.17 13.48
N ARG A 26 -4.74 5.92 13.56
CA ARG A 26 -4.33 5.13 12.41
C ARG A 26 -5.26 3.94 12.26
N HIS A 27 -5.56 3.58 11.02
CA HIS A 27 -6.29 2.36 10.70
C HIS A 27 -5.80 1.81 9.36
N CYS A 28 -5.48 0.53 9.34
CA CYS A 28 -5.04 -0.15 8.14
C CYS A 28 -6.22 -0.87 7.49
N VAL A 29 -6.69 -0.37 6.35
CA VAL A 29 -7.79 -1.02 5.58
C VAL A 29 -7.45 -2.43 5.10
N ASN A 30 -6.17 -2.76 4.98
CA ASN A 30 -5.73 -4.06 4.46
C ASN A 30 -5.88 -5.17 5.50
N CYS A 31 -5.38 -4.95 6.72
CA CYS A 31 -5.41 -5.94 7.80
C CYS A 31 -6.42 -5.63 8.91
N LYS A 32 -7.16 -4.51 8.80
CA LYS A 32 -8.20 -4.05 9.74
C LYS A 32 -7.69 -3.85 11.18
N ASP A 33 -6.53 -3.23 11.30
CA ASP A 33 -5.84 -3.01 12.56
C ASP A 33 -5.65 -1.50 12.82
N ASP A 34 -5.81 -1.07 14.07
CA ASP A 34 -5.77 0.34 14.50
C ASP A 34 -4.37 0.82 14.92
N THR A 35 -3.35 -0.03 14.86
CA THR A 35 -1.99 0.31 15.30
C THR A 35 -1.19 1.05 14.22
N HIS A 36 -1.55 0.88 12.94
CA HIS A 36 -0.79 1.41 11.81
C HIS A 36 -1.68 1.87 10.65
N ALA A 37 -1.11 2.67 9.76
CA ALA A 37 -1.77 3.16 8.54
C ALA A 37 -1.68 2.12 7.41
N SER A 38 -2.51 2.22 6.39
CA SER A 38 -2.49 1.27 5.25
C SER A 38 -1.21 1.34 4.40
N THR A 39 -0.41 2.39 4.58
CA THR A 39 0.86 2.63 3.89
C THR A 39 2.06 2.02 4.62
N ASP A 40 1.86 1.46 5.81
CA ASP A 40 2.91 0.85 6.61
C ASP A 40 3.46 -0.42 5.93
N ARG A 41 4.79 -0.49 5.78
CA ARG A 41 5.49 -1.62 5.16
C ARG A 41 5.62 -2.82 6.09
N THR A 42 5.29 -2.66 7.36
CA THR A 42 5.23 -3.74 8.36
C THR A 42 3.86 -4.41 8.42
N CYS A 43 2.86 -3.92 7.66
CA CYS A 43 1.54 -4.52 7.60
C CYS A 43 1.63 -6.01 7.18
N PRO A 44 1.04 -6.95 7.95
CA PRO A 44 1.12 -8.38 7.65
C PRO A 44 0.50 -8.73 6.30
N GLU A 45 -0.60 -8.06 5.92
CA GLU A 45 -1.25 -8.25 4.63
C GLU A 45 -0.41 -7.71 3.47
N PHE A 46 0.31 -6.60 3.67
CA PHE A 46 1.27 -6.10 2.69
C PHE A 46 2.39 -7.12 2.46
N ILE A 47 2.99 -7.62 3.54
CA ILE A 47 4.06 -8.61 3.48
C ILE A 47 3.59 -9.89 2.77
N ARG A 48 2.39 -10.39 3.12
CA ARG A 48 1.79 -11.58 2.50
C ARG A 48 1.61 -11.39 0.99
N LYS A 49 1.04 -10.27 0.56
CA LYS A 49 0.81 -9.98 -0.87
C LYS A 49 2.12 -9.76 -1.63
N ARG A 50 3.10 -9.10 -1.01
CA ARG A 50 4.45 -8.90 -1.56
C ARG A 50 5.14 -10.25 -1.79
N ASN A 51 5.16 -11.12 -0.78
CA ASN A 51 5.70 -12.48 -0.91
C ASN A 51 5.04 -13.25 -2.06
N ALA A 52 3.70 -13.23 -2.12
CA ALA A 52 2.94 -13.91 -3.17
C ALA A 52 3.21 -13.36 -4.58
N MET A 53 3.51 -12.06 -4.69
CA MET A 53 3.92 -11.45 -5.95
C MET A 53 5.33 -11.91 -6.34
N ASP A 54 6.27 -11.91 -5.41
CA ASP A 54 7.64 -12.40 -5.65
C ASP A 54 7.69 -13.88 -6.00
N ASP A 55 6.77 -14.70 -5.46
CA ASP A 55 6.65 -16.11 -5.82
C ASP A 55 6.13 -16.32 -7.24
N ARG A 56 5.27 -15.41 -7.74
CA ARG A 56 4.73 -15.45 -9.10
C ARG A 56 5.65 -14.81 -10.13
N THR A 57 6.49 -13.89 -9.69
CA THR A 57 7.44 -13.13 -10.53
C THR A 57 8.82 -13.21 -9.89
N PRO A 58 9.57 -14.31 -10.12
CA PRO A 58 10.90 -14.52 -9.54
C PRO A 58 11.89 -13.39 -9.82
N GLU A 59 11.71 -12.65 -10.93
CA GLU A 59 12.49 -11.49 -11.32
C GLU A 59 12.47 -10.38 -10.27
N ASN A 60 11.39 -10.26 -9.48
CA ASN A 60 11.31 -9.29 -8.37
C ASN A 60 12.39 -9.53 -7.28
N ARG A 61 12.92 -10.76 -7.18
CA ARG A 61 13.98 -11.13 -6.24
C ARG A 61 15.37 -10.96 -6.83
N MET A 62 15.47 -10.67 -8.13
CA MET A 62 16.76 -10.49 -8.78
C MET A 62 17.31 -9.10 -8.46
N PRO A 63 18.64 -8.96 -8.25
CA PRO A 63 19.27 -7.66 -8.13
C PRO A 63 19.02 -6.82 -9.40
N TYR A 64 18.65 -5.55 -9.22
CA TYR A 64 18.56 -4.61 -10.31
C TYR A 64 19.97 -4.17 -10.73
N PHE A 65 20.32 -4.39 -12.00
CA PHE A 65 21.56 -3.90 -12.59
C PHE A 65 21.20 -2.75 -13.55
N PRO A 66 21.49 -1.49 -13.18
CA PRO A 66 21.19 -0.36 -14.04
C PRO A 66 21.98 -0.46 -15.35
N THR A 67 21.32 -0.17 -16.48
CA THR A 67 21.97 -0.01 -17.78
C THR A 67 22.64 1.36 -17.86
N ALA A 68 23.69 1.47 -18.70
CA ALA A 68 24.42 2.73 -18.88
C ALA A 68 23.59 3.82 -19.60
N GLU A 69 22.47 3.45 -20.23
CA GLU A 69 21.55 4.41 -20.83
C GLU A 69 20.75 5.14 -19.74
N GLU A 70 20.83 6.48 -19.76
CA GLU A 70 19.94 7.32 -18.97
C GLU A 70 18.50 7.18 -19.50
N TRP A 71 17.55 7.04 -18.57
CA TRP A 71 16.13 7.19 -18.89
C TRP A 71 15.90 8.61 -19.43
N THR A 72 15.37 8.74 -20.65
CA THR A 72 14.96 10.01 -21.29
C THR A 72 13.48 10.03 -21.58
#